data_AF-A0AAX3QH51-F1
#
_entry.id   AF-A0AAX3QH51-F1
#
_cell.length_a   1.000
_cell.length_b   1.000
_cell.length_c   1.000
_cell.angle_alpha   90.00
_cell.angle_beta   90.00
_cell.angle_gamma   90.00
#
_symmetry.space_group_name_H-M   'P 1'
#
loop_
_entity.id
_entity.type
_entity.pdbx_description
1 polymer ?
#
loop_
_entity_poly.entity_id
_entity_poly.type
_entity_poly.pdbx_seq_one_letter_code
_entity_poly.pdbx_strand_id
1 'polypeptide(L)'
;MVHMISLALNWCLFVFGIFLGFAPNPNKSDVWRIIGFVLVIFGLIGLVVTWRLLSNDISEKIQENNQKIEMVKERVSYNEKKQNELLTEKFKLPITDILIEKILETQYYKVTTNTGIYKIAFDYDSNEKIIGFKEFKQITSISQEGNHE
;
A
#
# COMPACT_ATOMS: atom_id res chain seq x y z
N MET A 1 19.68 -3.11 -0.93
CA MET A 1 21.05 -2.72 -0.50
C MET A 1 22.11 -3.48 -1.28
N VAL A 2 22.06 -4.82 -1.33
CA VAL A 2 23.02 -5.67 -2.05
C VAL A 2 23.14 -5.34 -3.55
N HIS A 3 22.02 -5.20 -4.28
CA HIS A 3 22.05 -4.83 -5.70
C HIS A 3 22.65 -3.45 -5.97
N MET A 4 22.46 -2.48 -5.06
CA MET A 4 23.03 -1.14 -5.19
C MET A 4 24.56 -1.15 -5.00
N ILE A 5 25.05 -1.98 -4.07
CA ILE A 5 26.49 -2.19 -3.86
C ILE A 5 27.10 -2.90 -5.08
N SER A 6 26.44 -3.94 -5.60
CA SER A 6 26.86 -4.61 -6.84
C SER A 6 26.90 -3.66 -8.04
N LEU A 7 25.91 -2.78 -8.16
CA LEU A 7 25.86 -1.80 -9.25
C LEU A 7 27.03 -0.82 -9.15
N ALA A 8 27.30 -0.30 -7.95
CA ALA A 8 28.43 0.60 -7.71
C ALA A 8 29.78 -0.08 -7.99
N LEU A 9 29.95 -1.33 -7.56
CA LEU A 9 31.17 -2.10 -7.81
C LEU A 9 31.41 -2.33 -9.31
N ASN A 10 30.37 -2.77 -10.04
CA ASN A 10 30.47 -2.99 -11.49
C ASN A 10 30.72 -1.70 -12.25
N TRP A 11 30.14 -0.58 -11.79
CA TRP A 11 30.44 0.75 -12.34
C TRP A 11 31.89 1.15 -12.11
N CYS A 12 32.43 0.94 -10.90
CA CYS A 12 33.85 1.19 -10.61
C CYS A 12 34.77 0.33 -11.48
N LEU A 13 34.47 -0.97 -11.63
CA LEU A 13 35.25 -1.87 -12.50
C LEU A 13 35.21 -1.42 -13.97
N PHE A 14 34.05 -1.00 -14.45
CA PHE A 14 33.87 -0.50 -15.80
C PHE A 14 34.70 0.78 -16.04
N VAL A 15 34.56 1.77 -15.16
CA VAL A 15 35.29 3.04 -15.24
C VAL A 15 36.80 2.82 -15.12
N PHE A 16 37.24 1.98 -14.18
CA PHE A 16 38.64 1.62 -14.00
C PHE A 16 39.20 0.89 -15.23
N GLY A 17 38.41 -0.01 -15.82
CA GLY A 17 38.72 -0.68 -17.07
C GLY A 17 38.91 0.31 -18.22
N ILE A 18 38.09 1.37 -18.31
CA ILE A 18 38.25 2.42 -19.33
C ILE A 18 39.60 3.13 -19.17
N PHE A 19 39.96 3.56 -17.95
CA PHE A 19 41.25 4.21 -17.70
C PHE A 19 42.44 3.30 -18.02
N LEU A 20 42.34 2.00 -17.74
CA LEU A 20 43.39 1.03 -18.07
C LEU A 20 43.42 0.61 -19.56
N GLY A 21 42.29 0.54 -20.23
CA GLY A 21 42.20 0.08 -21.62
C GLY A 21 42.42 1.18 -22.66
N PHE A 22 41.97 2.40 -22.36
CA PHE A 22 41.85 3.47 -23.37
C PHE A 22 42.64 4.74 -23.07
N ALA A 23 43.13 4.96 -21.84
CA ALA A 23 43.89 6.17 -21.53
C ALA A 23 45.25 6.18 -22.28
N PRO A 24 45.56 7.27 -23.01
CA PRO A 24 46.82 7.41 -23.75
C PRO A 24 47.97 7.54 -22.76
N ASN A 25 48.80 6.51 -22.67
CA ASN A 25 50.02 6.52 -21.88
C ASN A 25 51.14 5.84 -22.69
N PRO A 26 52.17 6.61 -23.12
CA PRO A 26 53.24 6.09 -23.96
C PRO A 26 54.11 5.03 -23.29
N ASN A 27 54.06 4.92 -21.96
CA ASN A 27 54.81 3.93 -21.16
C ASN A 27 53.94 2.75 -20.69
N LYS A 28 52.72 2.59 -21.21
CA LYS A 28 51.80 1.53 -20.80
C LYS A 28 52.13 0.23 -21.51
N SER A 29 52.33 -0.86 -20.77
CA SER A 29 52.53 -2.17 -21.38
C SER A 29 51.25 -2.70 -22.01
N ASP A 30 51.38 -3.50 -23.06
CA ASP A 30 50.23 -4.14 -23.74
C ASP A 30 49.41 -5.02 -22.79
N VAL A 31 50.06 -5.61 -21.78
CA VAL A 31 49.41 -6.41 -20.73
C VAL A 31 48.38 -5.58 -19.94
N TRP A 32 48.75 -4.37 -19.51
CA TRP A 32 47.83 -3.48 -18.77
C TRP A 32 46.63 -3.03 -19.60
N ARG A 33 46.84 -2.89 -20.92
CA ARG A 33 45.79 -2.53 -21.87
C ARG A 33 44.78 -3.67 -22.06
N ILE A 34 45.25 -4.91 -22.19
CA ILE A 34 44.40 -6.12 -22.26
C ILE A 34 43.59 -6.28 -20.96
N ILE A 35 44.23 -6.12 -19.79
CA ILE A 35 43.55 -6.16 -18.49
C ILE A 35 42.42 -5.12 -18.45
N GLY A 36 42.67 -3.90 -18.93
CA GLY A 36 41.66 -2.85 -19.04
C GLY A 36 40.44 -3.27 -19.86
N PHE A 37 40.64 -3.83 -21.06
CA PHE A 37 39.54 -4.30 -21.89
C PHE A 37 38.72 -5.41 -21.23
N VAL A 38 39.39 -6.36 -20.57
CA VAL A 38 38.73 -7.45 -19.84
C VAL A 38 37.85 -6.90 -18.72
N LEU A 39 38.35 -5.93 -17.95
CA LEU A 39 37.59 -5.26 -16.89
C LEU A 39 36.36 -4.50 -17.41
N VAL A 40 36.47 -3.86 -18.58
CA VAL A 40 35.33 -3.19 -19.24
C VAL A 40 34.24 -4.20 -19.59
N ILE A 41 34.60 -5.34 -20.19
CA ILE A 41 33.64 -6.37 -20.58
C ILE A 41 32.96 -6.97 -19.34
N PHE A 42 33.72 -7.34 -18.31
CA PHE A 42 33.15 -7.87 -17.07
C PHE A 42 32.28 -6.84 -16.34
N GLY A 43 32.70 -5.57 -16.30
CA GLY A 43 31.90 -4.49 -15.73
C GLY A 43 30.57 -4.31 -16.47
N LEU A 44 30.57 -4.33 -17.81
CA LEU A 44 29.34 -4.23 -18.60
C LEU A 44 28.40 -5.41 -18.38
N ILE A 45 28.91 -6.64 -18.41
CA ILE A 45 28.10 -7.83 -18.15
C ILE A 45 27.51 -7.77 -16.74
N GLY A 46 28.34 -7.40 -15.75
CA GLY A 46 27.90 -7.25 -14.37
C GLY A 46 26.85 -6.17 -14.17
N LEU A 47 26.94 -5.04 -14.89
CA LEU A 47 25.94 -3.98 -14.89
C LEU A 47 24.60 -4.47 -15.46
N VAL A 48 24.61 -5.14 -16.61
CA VAL A 48 23.37 -5.67 -17.24
C VAL A 48 22.69 -6.69 -16.34
N VAL A 49 23.45 -7.63 -15.77
CA VAL A 49 22.91 -8.66 -14.87
C VAL A 49 22.39 -8.03 -13.59
N THR A 50 23.14 -7.12 -12.96
CA THR A 50 22.71 -6.45 -11.73
C THR A 50 21.45 -5.61 -11.96
N TRP A 51 21.37 -4.91 -13.09
CA TRP A 51 20.20 -4.13 -13.47
C TRP A 51 18.96 -5.01 -13.63
N ARG A 52 19.10 -6.16 -14.31
CA ARG A 52 17.99 -7.11 -14.48
C ARG A 52 17.48 -7.65 -13.16
N LEU A 53 18.38 -8.05 -12.26
CA LEU A 53 18.02 -8.54 -10.93
C LEU A 53 17.31 -7.45 -10.11
N LEU A 54 17.86 -6.23 -10.11
CA LEU A 54 17.24 -5.10 -9.42
C LEU A 54 15.85 -4.77 -9.95
N SER A 55 15.67 -4.80 -11.27
CA SER A 55 14.38 -4.54 -11.91
C SER A 55 13.33 -5.57 -11.50
N ASN A 56 13.70 -6.85 -11.47
CA ASN A 56 12.80 -7.92 -11.05
C ASN A 56 12.37 -7.75 -9.59
N ASP A 57 13.33 -7.55 -8.68
CA ASP A 57 13.11 -7.30 -7.26
C ASP A 57 12.14 -6.12 -7.01
N ILE A 58 12.33 -5.03 -7.75
CA ILE A 58 11.46 -3.86 -7.66
C ILE A 58 10.07 -4.19 -8.17
N SER A 59 9.96 -4.90 -9.30
CA SER A 59 8.67 -5.26 -9.89
C SER A 59 7.85 -6.18 -8.97
N GLU A 60 8.47 -7.17 -8.35
CA GLU A 60 7.80 -8.07 -7.40
C GLU A 60 7.30 -7.29 -6.18
N LYS A 61 8.13 -6.42 -5.60
CA LYS A 61 7.72 -5.58 -4.47
C LYS A 61 6.57 -4.64 -4.81
N ILE A 62 6.58 -4.05 -6.01
CA ILE A 62 5.49 -3.20 -6.49
C ILE A 62 4.22 -4.04 -6.66
N GLN A 63 4.32 -5.23 -7.25
CA GLN A 63 3.18 -6.12 -7.44
C GLN A 63 2.57 -6.54 -6.10
N GLU A 64 3.38 -6.97 -5.14
CA GLU A 64 2.91 -7.32 -3.79
C GLU A 64 2.21 -6.15 -3.09
N ASN A 65 2.78 -4.94 -3.20
CA ASN A 65 2.18 -3.76 -2.61
C ASN A 65 0.87 -3.38 -3.29
N ASN A 66 0.79 -3.48 -4.62
CA ASN A 66 -0.43 -3.22 -5.36
C ASN A 66 -1.53 -4.23 -4.97
N GLN A 67 -1.20 -5.51 -4.83
CA GLN A 67 -2.13 -6.53 -4.35
C GLN A 67 -2.62 -6.23 -2.92
N LYS A 68 -1.72 -5.80 -2.02
CA LYS A 68 -2.11 -5.38 -0.66
C LYS A 68 -3.06 -4.19 -0.68
N ILE A 69 -2.78 -3.18 -1.52
CA ILE A 69 -3.64 -2.00 -1.69
C ILE A 69 -5.01 -2.42 -2.24
N GLU A 70 -5.04 -3.32 -3.22
CA GLU A 70 -6.28 -3.83 -3.82
C GLU A 70 -7.13 -4.59 -2.81
N MET A 71 -6.53 -5.49 -2.01
CA MET A 71 -7.23 -6.19 -0.94
C MET A 71 -7.80 -5.23 0.11
N VAL A 72 -7.06 -4.19 0.49
CA VAL A 72 -7.55 -3.16 1.43
C VAL A 72 -8.70 -2.37 0.80
N LYS A 73 -8.59 -2.00 -0.47
CA LYS A 73 -9.65 -1.28 -1.20
C LYS A 73 -10.92 -2.11 -1.31
N GLU A 74 -10.81 -3.40 -1.63
CA GLU A 74 -11.94 -4.32 -1.67
C GLU A 74 -12.59 -4.45 -0.28
N ARG A 75 -11.79 -4.60 0.78
CA ARG A 75 -12.28 -4.66 2.16
C ARG A 75 -13.03 -3.39 2.56
N VAL A 76 -12.47 -2.22 2.28
CA VAL A 76 -13.11 -0.93 2.60
C VAL A 76 -14.44 -0.79 1.87
N SER A 77 -14.47 -1.09 0.57
CA SER A 77 -15.69 -1.03 -0.24
C SER A 77 -16.75 -2.03 0.24
N TYR A 78 -16.33 -3.26 0.56
CA TYR A 78 -17.22 -4.26 1.14
C TYR A 78 -17.81 -3.79 2.47
N ASN A 79 -16.98 -3.27 3.37
CA ASN A 79 -17.40 -2.83 4.70
C ASN A 79 -18.34 -1.62 4.63
N GLU A 80 -18.06 -0.65 3.77
CA GLU A 80 -18.95 0.49 3.55
C GLU A 80 -20.32 0.03 3.05
N LYS A 81 -20.35 -0.84 2.04
CA LYS A 81 -21.61 -1.41 1.53
C LYS A 81 -22.35 -2.17 2.61
N LYS A 82 -21.67 -3.05 3.35
CA LYS A 82 -22.28 -3.90 4.37
C LYS A 82 -22.79 -3.09 5.56
N GLN A 83 -22.03 -2.08 5.99
CA GLN A 83 -22.47 -1.10 6.98
C GLN A 83 -23.77 -0.43 6.55
N ASN A 84 -23.82 0.07 5.31
CA ASN A 84 -25.00 0.76 4.78
C ASN A 84 -26.22 -0.17 4.71
N GLU A 85 -26.04 -1.41 4.25
CA GLU A 85 -27.09 -2.44 4.24
C GLU A 85 -27.64 -2.70 5.63
N LEU A 86 -26.77 -2.98 6.61
CA LEU A 86 -27.17 -3.29 7.98
C LEU A 86 -27.91 -2.13 8.65
N LEU A 87 -27.44 -0.89 8.46
CA LEU A 87 -28.08 0.29 9.02
C LEU A 87 -29.43 0.57 8.36
N THR A 88 -29.51 0.48 7.03
CA THR A 88 -30.76 0.65 6.27
C THR A 88 -31.80 -0.39 6.69
N GLU A 89 -31.40 -1.65 6.84
CA GLU A 89 -32.29 -2.73 7.29
C GLU A 89 -32.76 -2.51 8.74
N LYS A 90 -31.83 -2.12 9.62
CA LYS A 90 -32.12 -1.93 11.06
C LYS A 90 -33.04 -0.75 11.32
N PHE A 91 -32.82 0.37 10.65
CA PHE A 91 -33.59 1.60 10.84
C PHE A 91 -34.78 1.72 9.91
N LYS A 92 -34.84 0.92 8.82
CA LYS A 92 -35.84 1.03 7.75
C LYS A 92 -35.87 2.42 7.11
N LEU A 93 -34.70 3.05 7.02
CA LEU A 93 -34.48 4.38 6.45
C LEU A 93 -33.42 4.30 5.36
N PRO A 94 -33.52 5.11 4.30
CA PRO A 94 -32.43 5.21 3.33
C PRO A 94 -31.18 5.76 4.01
N ILE A 95 -30.00 5.30 3.56
CA ILE A 95 -28.72 5.68 4.16
C ILE A 95 -28.46 7.20 4.12
N THR A 96 -29.06 7.92 3.16
CA THR A 96 -28.98 9.37 3.03
C THR A 96 -29.58 10.12 4.22
N ASP A 97 -30.51 9.48 4.92
CA ASP A 97 -31.23 10.08 6.05
C ASP A 97 -30.60 9.65 7.39
N ILE A 98 -29.49 8.92 7.34
CA ILE A 98 -28.74 8.40 8.48
C ILE A 98 -27.38 9.09 8.52
N LEU A 99 -27.14 9.89 9.55
CA LEU A 99 -25.82 10.51 9.77
C LEU A 99 -24.93 9.56 10.58
N ILE A 100 -23.78 9.18 10.01
CA ILE A 100 -22.84 8.24 10.62
C ILE A 100 -21.53 8.97 10.94
N GLU A 101 -21.20 9.06 12.23
CA GLU A 101 -19.96 9.65 12.72
C GLU A 101 -19.10 8.59 13.39
N LYS A 102 -17.87 8.39 12.91
CA LYS A 102 -16.90 7.53 13.60
C LYS A 102 -16.30 8.30 14.78
N ILE A 103 -16.41 7.74 15.98
CA ILE A 103 -15.74 8.32 17.14
C ILE A 103 -14.29 7.87 17.11
N LEU A 104 -13.38 8.81 16.83
CA LEU A 104 -11.93 8.58 16.81
C LEU A 104 -11.49 7.89 18.11
N GLU A 105 -10.46 7.04 18.03
CA GLU A 105 -9.91 6.26 19.15
C GLU A 105 -10.80 5.13 19.70
N THR A 106 -12.03 4.96 19.17
CA THR A 106 -12.92 3.86 19.55
C THR A 106 -13.35 3.02 18.34
N GLN A 107 -13.93 1.84 18.60
CA GLN A 107 -14.61 1.03 17.59
C GLN A 107 -16.08 1.43 17.38
N TYR A 108 -16.51 2.54 18.00
CA TYR A 108 -17.90 2.95 18.02
C TYR A 108 -18.22 4.00 16.96
N TYR A 109 -19.44 3.90 16.47
CA TYR A 109 -20.08 4.82 15.56
C TYR A 109 -21.24 5.47 16.30
N LYS A 110 -21.32 6.80 16.20
CA LYS A 110 -22.50 7.56 16.56
C LYS A 110 -23.37 7.65 15.30
N VAL A 111 -24.56 7.09 15.38
CA VAL A 111 -25.53 7.09 14.28
C VAL A 111 -26.73 7.91 14.68
N THR A 112 -27.04 8.94 13.90
CA THR A 112 -28.18 9.83 14.14
C THR A 112 -29.22 9.60 13.05
N THR A 113 -30.46 9.36 13.47
CA THR A 113 -31.63 9.19 12.60
C THR A 113 -32.75 10.15 13.04
N ASN A 114 -33.86 10.16 12.31
CA ASN A 114 -35.08 10.88 12.72
C ASN A 114 -35.68 10.39 14.05
N THR A 115 -35.38 9.18 14.50
CA THR A 115 -35.90 8.60 15.74
C THR A 115 -34.98 8.80 16.94
N GLY A 116 -33.71 9.16 16.73
CA GLY A 116 -32.77 9.32 17.82
C GLY A 116 -31.29 9.20 17.45
N ILE A 117 -30.47 9.15 18.50
CA ILE A 117 -29.01 8.97 18.40
C ILE A 117 -28.65 7.62 19.01
N TYR A 118 -27.81 6.86 18.30
CA TYR A 118 -27.44 5.49 18.61
C TYR A 118 -25.92 5.35 18.68
N LYS A 119 -25.46 4.53 19.64
CA LYS A 119 -24.09 4.01 19.72
C LYS A 119 -24.08 2.63 19.07
N ILE A 120 -23.28 2.47 18.03
CA ILE A 120 -23.20 1.24 17.25
C ILE A 120 -21.75 0.76 17.19
N ALA A 121 -21.54 -0.55 17.33
CA ALA A 121 -20.30 -1.20 16.96
C ALA A 121 -20.60 -2.38 16.02
N PHE A 122 -19.72 -2.60 15.05
CA PHE A 122 -19.80 -3.74 14.14
C PHE A 122 -18.95 -4.89 14.65
N ASP A 123 -19.39 -6.10 14.32
CA ASP A 123 -18.59 -7.31 14.47
C ASP A 123 -17.87 -7.62 13.17
N TYR A 124 -16.66 -8.15 13.27
CA TYR A 124 -15.76 -8.36 12.14
C TYR A 124 -15.27 -9.81 12.11
N ASP A 125 -15.14 -10.38 10.91
CA ASP A 125 -14.49 -11.67 10.73
C ASP A 125 -12.95 -11.56 10.85
N SER A 126 -12.25 -12.68 10.67
CA SER A 126 -10.78 -12.74 10.68
C SER A 126 -10.11 -11.93 9.57
N ASN A 127 -10.87 -11.52 8.54
CA ASN A 127 -10.40 -10.70 7.42
C ASN A 127 -10.81 -9.22 7.59
N GLU A 128 -11.26 -8.84 8.79
CA GLU A 128 -11.80 -7.51 9.11
C GLU A 128 -12.98 -7.10 8.21
N LYS A 129 -13.75 -8.07 7.71
CA LYS A 129 -15.01 -7.82 7.00
C LYS A 129 -16.16 -7.76 8.01
N ILE A 130 -17.03 -6.76 7.88
CA ILE A 130 -18.20 -6.61 8.75
C ILE A 130 -19.14 -7.79 8.54
N ILE A 131 -19.50 -8.49 9.61
CA ILE A 131 -20.46 -9.60 9.58
C ILE A 131 -21.81 -9.24 10.20
N GLY A 132 -21.85 -8.21 11.07
CA GLY A 132 -23.07 -7.81 11.74
C GLY A 132 -22.86 -6.70 12.77
N PHE A 133 -23.86 -6.52 13.63
CA PHE A 133 -23.78 -5.62 14.78
C PHE A 133 -23.22 -6.36 15.98
N LYS A 134 -22.17 -5.81 16.59
CA LYS A 134 -21.66 -6.21 17.91
C LYS A 134 -22.42 -5.53 19.04
N GLU A 135 -22.69 -4.22 18.87
CA GLU A 135 -23.44 -3.42 19.82
C GLU A 135 -24.40 -2.50 19.07
N PHE A 136 -25.62 -2.38 19.58
CA PHE A 136 -26.61 -1.44 19.08
C PHE A 136 -27.39 -0.88 20.28
N LYS A 137 -27.09 0.36 20.65
CA LYS A 137 -27.70 0.99 21.83
C LYS A 137 -28.20 2.38 21.49
N GLN A 138 -29.47 2.65 21.77
CA GLN A 138 -30.00 4.01 21.69
C GLN A 138 -29.49 4.83 22.88
N ILE A 139 -28.95 6.02 22.60
CA ILE A 139 -28.45 6.97 23.61
C ILE A 139 -29.52 8.04 23.88
N THR A 140 -30.19 8.50 22.83
CA THR A 140 -31.21 9.54 22.90
C THR A 140 -32.35 9.21 21.95
N SER A 141 -33.59 9.38 22.40
CA SER A 141 -34.78 9.34 21.54
C SER A 141 -35.17 10.76 21.15
N ILE A 142 -35.48 10.97 19.87
CA ILE A 142 -36.13 12.18 19.40
C ILE A 142 -37.61 11.83 19.30
N SER A 143 -38.41 12.22 20.29
CA SER A 143 -39.87 12.17 20.14
C SER A 143 -40.28 13.27 19.18
N GLN A 144 -41.04 12.94 18.13
CA GLN A 144 -41.85 13.95 17.47
C GLN A 144 -42.79 14.50 18.55
N GLU A 145 -42.52 15.71 19.03
CA GLU A 145 -43.47 16.49 19.81
C GLU A 145 -44.76 16.52 19.00
N GLY A 146 -45.78 15.83 19.51
CA GLY A 146 -47.11 15.89 18.94
C GLY A 146 -47.56 17.35 18.99
N ASN A 147 -47.89 17.91 17.84
CA ASN A 147 -48.76 19.08 17.77
C ASN A 147 -50.10 18.67 18.41
N HIS A 148 -50.20 18.84 19.73
CA HIS A 148 -51.45 19.17 20.37
C HIS A 148 -51.62 20.67 20.23
N GLU A 149 -52.42 21.09 19.24
CA GLU A 149 -53.32 22.25 19.31
C GLU A 149 -54.33 22.16 18.15
#